data_AF-A0A4Q8UH31-F1
#
_entry.id   AF-A0A4Q8UH31-F1
#
_cell.length_a   1.000
_cell.length_b   1.000
_cell.length_c   1.000
_cell.angle_alpha   90.00
_cell.angle_beta   90.00
_cell.angle_gamma   90.00
#
_symmetry.space_group_name_H-M   'P 1'
#
loop_
_entity.id
_entity.type
_entity.pdbx_description
1 polymer ?
#
loop_
_entity_poly.entity_id
_entity_poly.type
_entity_poly.pdbx_seq_one_letter_code
_entity_poly.pdbx_strand_id
1 'polypeptide(L)'
;MSQSQPYVNNSTLANYFEAVGNPTASKDGFYPLSNNRASLLARLLLIELSTVSLDLQYYIFNNDETGQLISWRLFEAAERGVKVRLLLDDFPAKNEQLLYALAKHPNVEVRLFNPTQYRNPKWLSYIFDFKTANQRMHNKLITADGVTSILGGRNIGNEYFSFGPSVAFGDFDLMVFPKQNIKITHSE
;
A
#
# COMPACT_ATOMS: atom_id res chain seq x y z
N MET A 1 10.56 -4.38 11.09
CA MET A 1 9.18 -4.61 10.60
C MET A 1 8.69 -5.89 11.25
N SER A 2 7.43 -5.94 11.71
CA SER A 2 6.76 -7.25 11.73
C SER A 2 6.83 -7.80 10.30
N GLN A 3 7.26 -9.04 10.12
CA GLN A 3 7.36 -9.63 8.78
C GLN A 3 6.02 -9.46 8.06
N SER A 4 6.05 -9.18 6.75
CA SER A 4 4.85 -9.25 5.92
C SER A 4 4.13 -10.56 6.23
N GLN A 5 2.81 -10.53 6.43
CA GLN A 5 2.10 -11.75 6.77
C GLN A 5 2.27 -12.79 5.65
N PRO A 6 2.50 -14.06 5.99
CA PRO A 6 2.61 -15.12 5.00
C PRO A 6 1.31 -15.24 4.20
N TYR A 7 1.41 -15.84 3.00
CA TYR A 7 0.28 -16.09 2.11
C TYR A 7 -0.90 -16.76 2.84
N VAL A 8 -2.11 -16.22 2.69
CA VAL A 8 -3.32 -16.73 3.34
C VAL A 8 -4.19 -17.52 2.35
N ASN A 9 -4.08 -18.86 2.42
CA ASN A 9 -4.75 -19.81 1.51
C ASN A 9 -6.29 -19.73 1.49
N ASN A 10 -6.94 -19.29 2.58
CA ASN A 10 -8.42 -19.34 2.71
C ASN A 10 -9.07 -17.95 2.68
N SER A 11 -8.36 -16.92 2.23
CA SER A 11 -8.92 -15.57 2.08
C SER A 11 -9.88 -15.49 0.89
N THR A 12 -10.76 -14.49 0.89
CA THR A 12 -11.64 -14.21 -0.27
C THR A 12 -10.83 -14.02 -1.56
N LEU A 13 -9.68 -13.35 -1.46
CA LEU A 13 -8.77 -13.15 -2.58
C LEU A 13 -8.12 -14.46 -3.06
N ALA A 14 -7.66 -15.32 -2.15
CA ALA A 14 -7.12 -16.63 -2.51
C ALA A 14 -8.16 -17.47 -3.27
N ASN A 15 -9.38 -17.56 -2.73
CA ASN A 15 -10.48 -18.29 -3.36
C ASN A 15 -10.84 -17.72 -4.75
N TYR A 16 -10.81 -16.39 -4.91
CA TYR A 16 -11.03 -15.75 -6.20
C TYR A 16 -9.96 -16.14 -7.23
N PHE A 17 -8.68 -16.06 -6.87
CA PHE A 17 -7.59 -16.42 -7.78
C PHE A 17 -7.51 -17.93 -8.06
N GLU A 18 -7.98 -18.76 -7.14
CA GLU A 18 -8.17 -20.19 -7.38
C GLU A 18 -9.30 -20.43 -8.40
N ALA A 19 -10.47 -19.82 -8.19
CA ALA A 19 -11.67 -20.03 -9.00
C ALA A 19 -11.57 -19.47 -10.42
N VAL A 20 -10.96 -18.29 -10.59
CA VAL A 20 -10.86 -17.65 -11.91
C VAL A 20 -9.88 -18.40 -12.82
N GLY A 21 -8.96 -19.18 -12.25
CA GLY A 21 -8.03 -20.03 -12.99
C GLY A 21 -7.07 -19.23 -13.87
N ASN A 22 -5.79 -19.24 -13.55
CA ASN A 22 -4.80 -18.71 -14.49
C ASN A 22 -4.66 -19.72 -15.65
N PRO A 23 -4.83 -19.35 -16.94
CA PRO A 23 -4.67 -20.27 -18.08
C PRO A 23 -3.28 -20.94 -18.14
N THR A 24 -2.31 -20.42 -17.38
CA THR A 24 -0.97 -20.98 -17.18
C THR A 24 -0.73 -21.28 -15.71
N ALA A 25 -1.33 -22.33 -15.17
CA ALA A 25 -1.23 -22.79 -13.78
C ALA A 25 0.20 -23.21 -13.31
N SER A 26 1.25 -22.89 -14.07
CA SER A 26 2.65 -23.22 -13.78
C SER A 26 3.55 -22.02 -13.46
N LYS A 27 3.06 -20.77 -13.60
CA LYS A 27 3.88 -19.55 -13.45
C LYS A 27 3.17 -18.46 -12.66
N ASP A 28 3.95 -17.58 -12.05
CA ASP A 28 3.46 -16.33 -11.49
C ASP A 28 2.90 -15.45 -12.63
N GLY A 29 1.87 -14.68 -12.32
CA GLY A 29 1.20 -13.80 -13.27
C GLY A 29 1.31 -12.33 -12.88
N PHE A 30 1.15 -11.48 -13.88
CA PHE A 30 0.98 -10.05 -13.66
C PHE A 30 -0.06 -9.47 -14.60
N TYR A 31 -0.69 -8.38 -14.16
CA TYR A 31 -1.63 -7.60 -14.95
C TYR A 31 -1.19 -6.12 -14.99
N PRO A 32 -0.93 -5.56 -16.18
CA PRO A 32 -0.61 -4.15 -16.35
C PRO A 32 -1.75 -3.21 -15.93
N LEU A 33 -1.44 -2.23 -15.09
CA LEU A 33 -2.35 -1.16 -14.66
C LEU A 33 -1.81 0.19 -15.15
N SER A 34 -1.93 0.42 -16.46
CA SER A 34 -1.49 1.67 -17.12
C SER A 34 -2.51 2.82 -17.00
N ASN A 35 -3.77 2.50 -16.78
CA ASN A 35 -4.82 3.52 -16.61
C ASN A 35 -4.91 3.97 -15.15
N ASN A 36 -4.84 5.29 -14.93
CA ASN A 36 -4.92 5.91 -13.61
C ASN A 36 -6.15 5.48 -12.81
N ARG A 37 -7.35 5.59 -13.37
CA ARG A 37 -8.59 5.22 -12.66
C ARG A 37 -8.68 3.73 -12.38
N ALA A 38 -8.32 2.89 -13.35
CA ALA A 38 -8.29 1.44 -13.15
C ALA A 38 -7.32 1.05 -12.02
N SER A 39 -6.18 1.75 -11.93
CA SER A 39 -5.20 1.51 -10.88
C SER A 39 -5.70 1.90 -9.49
N LEU A 40 -6.48 2.99 -9.37
CA LEU A 40 -7.16 3.34 -8.11
C LEU A 40 -8.22 2.30 -7.74
N LEU A 41 -9.09 1.95 -8.69
CA LEU A 41 -10.17 0.99 -8.48
C LEU A 41 -9.63 -0.38 -8.06
N ALA A 42 -8.53 -0.84 -8.67
CA ALA A 42 -7.88 -2.08 -8.29
C ALA A 42 -7.40 -2.05 -6.83
N ARG A 43 -6.80 -0.95 -6.37
CA ARG A 43 -6.40 -0.77 -4.96
C ARG A 43 -7.61 -0.79 -4.02
N LEU A 44 -8.68 -0.07 -4.37
CA LEU A 44 -9.91 -0.04 -3.56
C LEU A 44 -10.55 -1.43 -3.48
N LEU A 45 -10.57 -2.18 -4.58
CA LEU A 45 -11.07 -3.56 -4.61
C LEU A 45 -10.21 -4.49 -3.74
N LEU A 46 -8.88 -4.35 -3.75
CA LEU A 46 -8.01 -5.14 -2.87
C LEU A 46 -8.26 -4.84 -1.39
N ILE A 47 -8.46 -3.56 -1.04
CA ILE A 47 -8.80 -3.17 0.33
C ILE A 47 -10.16 -3.75 0.73
N GLU A 48 -11.13 -3.71 -0.17
CA GLU A 48 -12.48 -4.20 0.11
C GLU A 48 -12.54 -5.73 0.26
N LEU A 49 -11.82 -6.46 -0.60
CA LEU A 49 -11.83 -7.93 -0.61
C LEU A 49 -10.89 -8.56 0.42
N SER A 50 -9.96 -7.79 1.01
CA SER A 50 -9.04 -8.31 2.02
C SER A 50 -9.79 -8.72 3.28
N THR A 51 -9.43 -9.89 3.83
CA THR A 51 -10.04 -10.43 5.05
C THR A 51 -9.06 -10.67 6.19
N VAL A 52 -7.75 -10.57 5.96
CA VAL A 52 -6.73 -10.86 6.98
C VAL A 52 -5.77 -9.71 7.19
N SER A 53 -5.16 -9.19 6.13
CA SER A 53 -4.21 -8.08 6.28
C SER A 53 -3.98 -7.26 5.04
N LEU A 54 -3.63 -6.00 5.26
CA LEU A 54 -3.20 -5.06 4.24
C LEU A 54 -1.83 -4.49 4.61
N ASP A 55 -0.83 -4.72 3.76
CA ASP A 55 0.53 -4.17 3.88
C ASP A 55 0.74 -3.09 2.84
N LEU A 56 0.98 -1.84 3.28
CA LEU A 56 1.14 -0.69 2.41
C LEU A 56 2.50 -0.02 2.64
N GLN A 57 3.17 0.35 1.54
CA GLN A 57 4.38 1.18 1.56
C GLN A 57 4.25 2.31 0.55
N TYR A 58 4.39 3.56 1.00
CA TYR A 58 4.28 4.73 0.11
C TYR A 58 5.26 5.84 0.47
N TYR A 59 5.90 6.39 -0.57
CA TYR A 59 6.74 7.59 -0.46
C TYR A 59 5.90 8.86 -0.19
N ILE A 60 4.85 9.07 -0.99
CA ILE A 60 3.90 10.17 -0.79
C ILE A 60 2.52 9.61 -0.50
N PHE A 61 1.89 10.17 0.52
CA PHE A 61 0.49 9.94 0.86
C PHE A 61 -0.13 11.30 1.20
N ASN A 62 -0.92 11.85 0.28
CA ASN A 62 -1.54 13.16 0.44
C ASN A 62 -2.78 13.09 1.34
N ASN A 63 -3.19 14.23 1.91
CA ASN A 63 -4.48 14.40 2.58
C ASN A 63 -5.47 15.11 1.64
N ASP A 64 -5.58 14.63 0.41
CA ASP A 64 -6.56 15.05 -0.59
C ASP A 64 -7.71 14.02 -0.68
N GLU A 65 -8.62 14.18 -1.62
CA GLU A 65 -9.78 13.30 -1.81
C GLU A 65 -9.38 11.84 -2.01
N THR A 66 -8.31 11.59 -2.78
CA THR A 66 -7.76 10.23 -2.97
C THR A 66 -7.23 9.67 -1.65
N GLY A 67 -6.41 10.45 -0.93
CA GLY A 67 -5.85 10.04 0.35
C GLY A 67 -6.92 9.76 1.40
N GLN A 68 -7.92 10.64 1.52
CA GLN A 68 -9.04 10.47 2.44
C GLN A 68 -9.90 9.26 2.09
N LEU A 69 -10.19 9.03 0.80
CA LEU A 69 -10.93 7.87 0.33
C LEU A 69 -10.20 6.57 0.70
N ILE A 70 -8.90 6.46 0.40
CA ILE A 70 -8.12 5.26 0.72
C ILE A 70 -8.03 5.08 2.23
N SER A 71 -7.76 6.14 3.00
CA SER A 71 -7.74 6.05 4.47
C SER A 71 -9.07 5.60 5.05
N TRP A 72 -10.20 6.07 4.52
CA TRP A 72 -11.53 5.60 4.92
C TRP A 72 -11.72 4.11 4.63
N ARG A 73 -11.36 3.64 3.43
CA ARG A 73 -11.46 2.21 3.10
C ARG A 73 -10.54 1.34 3.95
N LEU A 74 -9.35 1.82 4.29
CA LEU A 74 -8.44 1.13 5.22
C LEU A 74 -9.05 1.04 6.62
N PHE A 75 -9.70 2.11 7.08
CA PHE A 75 -10.44 2.10 8.34
C PHE A 75 -11.58 1.08 8.31
N GLU A 76 -12.41 1.07 7.26
CA GLU A 76 -13.49 0.08 7.09
C GLU A 76 -12.94 -1.36 7.07
N ALA A 77 -11.82 -1.61 6.41
CA ALA A 77 -11.16 -2.92 6.44
C ALA A 77 -10.72 -3.29 7.87
N ALA A 78 -10.15 -2.33 8.60
CA ALA A 78 -9.72 -2.54 9.98
C ALA A 78 -10.90 -2.85 10.93
N GLU A 79 -12.06 -2.23 10.71
CA GLU A 79 -13.32 -2.52 11.42
C GLU A 79 -13.80 -3.95 11.13
N ARG A 80 -13.58 -4.47 9.90
CA ARG A 80 -13.83 -5.88 9.56
C ARG A 80 -12.83 -6.86 10.21
N GLY A 81 -11.84 -6.37 10.95
CA GLY A 81 -10.81 -7.17 11.61
C GLY A 81 -9.51 -7.34 10.81
N VAL A 82 -9.38 -6.68 9.65
CA VAL A 82 -8.18 -6.75 8.81
C VAL A 82 -7.03 -6.00 9.49
N LYS A 83 -5.85 -6.63 9.60
CA LYS A 83 -4.64 -5.97 10.11
C LYS A 83 -4.04 -5.06 9.06
N VAL A 84 -4.10 -3.75 9.26
CA VAL A 84 -3.55 -2.74 8.34
C VAL A 84 -2.18 -2.28 8.84
N ARG A 85 -1.14 -2.42 8.01
CA ARG A 85 0.22 -1.97 8.29
C ARG A 85 0.65 -0.98 7.23
N LEU A 86 0.86 0.27 7.62
CA LEU A 86 1.21 1.37 6.73
C LEU A 86 2.61 1.87 7.06
N LEU A 87 3.54 1.70 6.13
CA LEU A 87 4.88 2.26 6.20
C LEU A 87 5.00 3.46 5.25
N LEU A 88 5.31 4.62 5.81
CA LEU A 88 5.42 5.86 5.04
C LEU A 88 6.81 6.44 5.14
N ASP A 89 7.26 7.08 4.08
CA ASP A 89 8.47 7.89 4.13
C ASP A 89 8.20 9.19 4.90
N ASP A 90 9.14 9.64 5.74
CA ASP A 90 8.98 10.88 6.53
C ASP A 90 9.20 12.14 5.67
N PHE A 91 8.60 12.21 4.47
CA PHE A 91 8.63 13.46 3.67
C PHE A 91 7.72 14.46 4.36
N PRO A 92 7.77 15.78 4.09
CA PRO A 92 6.84 16.73 4.69
C PRO A 92 5.40 16.30 4.41
N ALA A 93 4.87 15.51 5.34
CA ALA A 93 3.67 14.76 5.17
C ALA A 93 2.55 15.74 5.45
N LYS A 94 1.81 16.15 4.42
CA LYS A 94 0.65 17.03 4.56
C LYS A 94 -0.54 16.35 5.26
N ASN A 95 -0.32 15.19 5.89
CA ASN A 95 -1.36 14.26 6.32
C ASN A 95 -1.18 13.72 7.76
N GLU A 96 -0.31 14.33 8.58
CA GLU A 96 -0.01 13.83 9.94
C GLU A 96 -1.28 13.62 10.80
N GLN A 97 -2.30 14.48 10.66
CA GLN A 97 -3.57 14.34 11.37
C GLN A 97 -4.40 13.12 10.93
N LEU A 98 -4.52 12.91 9.60
CA LEU A 98 -5.26 11.77 9.03
C LEU A 98 -4.63 10.44 9.45
N LEU A 99 -3.30 10.36 9.34
CA LEU A 99 -2.54 9.17 9.74
C LEU A 99 -2.62 8.92 11.24
N TYR A 100 -2.54 9.98 12.06
CA TYR A 100 -2.69 9.87 13.50
C TYR A 100 -4.09 9.37 13.88
N ALA A 101 -5.14 9.84 13.20
CA ALA A 101 -6.51 9.35 13.43
C ALA A 101 -6.62 7.86 13.07
N LEU A 102 -6.10 7.45 11.91
CA LEU A 102 -6.12 6.05 11.47
C LEU A 102 -5.35 5.14 12.44
N ALA A 103 -4.20 5.59 12.93
CA ALA A 103 -3.35 4.85 13.88
C ALA A 103 -3.97 4.64 15.27
N LYS A 104 -5.09 5.28 15.59
CA LYS A 104 -5.81 5.02 16.85
C LYS A 104 -6.61 3.72 16.82
N HIS A 105 -6.92 3.19 15.65
CA HIS A 105 -7.67 1.95 15.52
C HIS A 105 -6.77 0.75 15.89
N PRO A 106 -7.22 -0.21 16.73
CA PRO A 106 -6.38 -1.29 17.26
C PRO A 106 -5.79 -2.24 16.21
N ASN A 107 -6.44 -2.36 15.05
CA ASN A 107 -5.94 -3.17 13.91
C ASN A 107 -5.07 -2.37 12.92
N VAL A 108 -4.75 -1.10 13.20
CA VAL A 108 -3.94 -0.27 12.31
C VAL A 108 -2.60 0.06 12.95
N GLU A 109 -1.52 -0.22 12.24
CA GLU A 109 -0.17 0.18 12.58
C GLU A 109 0.39 1.14 11.53
N VAL A 110 0.74 2.36 11.93
CA VAL A 110 1.40 3.35 11.06
C VAL A 110 2.84 3.55 11.53
N ARG A 111 3.80 3.36 10.63
CA ARG A 111 5.23 3.58 10.90
C ARG A 111 5.85 4.51 9.88
N LEU A 112 6.86 5.26 10.30
CA LEU A 112 7.68 6.08 9.42
C LEU A 112 9.00 5.38 9.12
N PHE A 113 9.39 5.36 7.85
CA PHE A 113 10.71 4.98 7.40
C PHE A 113 11.69 6.12 7.66
N ASN A 114 12.78 5.79 8.34
CA ASN A 114 13.90 6.70 8.61
C ASN A 114 13.48 8.11 9.09
N PRO A 115 12.66 8.21 10.16
CA PRO A 115 12.12 9.49 10.59
C PRO A 115 13.25 10.44 11.00
N THR A 116 13.14 11.69 10.57
CA THR A 116 14.14 12.71 10.87
C THR A 116 13.96 13.28 12.27
N GLN A 117 15.07 13.67 12.90
CA GLN A 117 15.04 14.15 14.30
C GLN A 117 14.32 15.50 14.44
N TYR A 118 14.49 16.41 13.48
CA TYR A 118 13.90 17.73 13.53
C TYR A 118 12.50 17.72 12.90
N ARG A 119 11.47 17.84 13.73
CA ARG A 119 10.06 17.84 13.29
C ARG A 119 9.55 19.23 12.92
N ASN A 120 10.00 20.27 13.59
CA ASN A 120 9.63 21.64 13.27
C ASN A 120 10.78 22.62 13.61
N PRO A 121 11.40 23.31 12.62
CA PRO A 121 11.16 23.13 11.19
C PRO A 121 11.92 21.93 10.59
N LYS A 122 11.26 21.12 9.75
CA LYS A 122 11.84 19.89 9.15
C LYS A 122 13.08 20.14 8.28
N TRP A 123 13.27 21.34 7.74
CA TRP A 123 14.44 21.65 6.91
C TRP A 123 15.77 21.60 7.68
N LEU A 124 15.74 21.72 9.01
CA LEU A 124 16.93 21.54 9.85
C LEU A 124 17.52 20.14 9.73
N SER A 125 16.70 19.12 9.45
CA SER A 125 17.18 17.76 9.19
C SER A 125 18.09 17.70 7.96
N TYR A 126 17.88 18.53 6.95
CA TYR A 126 18.76 18.58 5.77
C TYR A 126 20.10 19.28 6.06
N ILE A 127 20.20 20.04 7.15
CA ILE A 127 21.45 20.72 7.56
C ILE A 127 22.23 19.86 8.55
N PHE A 128 21.56 19.34 9.57
CA PHE A 128 22.19 18.68 10.70
C PHE A 128 22.18 17.15 10.62
N ASP A 129 21.35 16.56 9.76
CA ASP A 129 21.21 15.10 9.60
C ASP A 129 20.94 14.72 8.14
N PHE A 130 21.74 15.28 7.22
CA PHE A 130 21.55 15.15 5.77
C PHE A 130 21.46 13.69 5.32
N LYS A 131 22.28 12.80 5.90
CA LYS A 131 22.29 11.38 5.53
C LYS A 131 20.91 10.74 5.76
N THR A 132 20.32 10.94 6.92
CA THR A 132 19.00 10.41 7.27
C THR A 132 17.93 11.11 6.42
N ALA A 133 18.00 12.43 6.30
CA ALA A 133 17.05 13.23 5.52
C ALA A 133 17.08 12.90 4.02
N ASN A 134 18.19 12.39 3.48
CA ASN A 134 18.35 12.02 2.07
C ASN A 134 18.16 10.50 1.79
N GLN A 135 18.14 9.64 2.82
CA GLN A 135 17.83 8.22 2.68
C GLN A 135 16.32 7.99 2.75
N ARG A 136 15.71 7.87 1.57
CA ARG A 136 14.25 7.84 1.39
C ARG A 136 13.75 6.47 0.92
N MET A 137 12.61 6.06 1.44
CA MET A 137 11.89 4.91 0.89
C MET A 137 11.04 5.39 -0.28
N HIS A 138 11.30 4.86 -1.48
CA HIS A 138 10.59 5.25 -2.69
C HIS A 138 9.61 4.19 -3.20
N ASN A 139 9.22 3.25 -2.34
CA ASN A 139 8.27 2.20 -2.70
C ASN A 139 6.86 2.77 -2.85
N LYS A 140 6.07 2.15 -3.73
CA LYS A 140 4.62 2.31 -3.83
C LYS A 140 4.05 0.91 -4.01
N LEU A 141 3.47 0.39 -2.95
CA LEU A 141 3.06 -1.01 -2.84
C LEU A 141 1.82 -1.10 -1.97
N ILE A 142 0.90 -1.97 -2.37
CA ILE A 142 -0.13 -2.54 -1.49
C ILE A 142 -0.16 -4.05 -1.71
N THR A 143 -0.09 -4.81 -0.63
CA THR A 143 -0.26 -6.27 -0.62
C THR A 143 -1.47 -6.61 0.23
N ALA A 144 -2.37 -7.43 -0.32
CA ALA A 144 -3.59 -7.87 0.36
C ALA A 144 -3.50 -9.36 0.66
N ASP A 145 -3.73 -9.71 1.94
CA ASP A 145 -3.76 -11.06 2.51
C ASP A 145 -2.50 -11.92 2.24
N GLY A 146 -1.38 -11.28 1.87
CA GLY A 146 -0.19 -11.97 1.37
C GLY A 146 -0.42 -12.70 0.03
N VAL A 147 -1.59 -12.50 -0.62
CA VAL A 147 -2.02 -13.21 -1.83
C VAL A 147 -1.65 -12.46 -3.09
N THR A 148 -1.92 -11.16 -3.15
CA THR A 148 -1.67 -10.34 -4.35
C THR A 148 -1.14 -8.97 -3.96
N SER A 149 -0.37 -8.38 -4.86
CA SER A 149 0.20 -7.05 -4.64
C SER A 149 0.02 -6.17 -5.87
N ILE A 150 -0.20 -4.88 -5.63
CA ILE A 150 -0.04 -3.84 -6.65
C ILE A 150 1.21 -3.04 -6.29
N LEU A 151 2.13 -2.91 -7.25
CA LEU A 151 3.34 -2.12 -7.13
C LEU A 151 3.58 -1.29 -8.40
N GLY A 152 4.25 -0.14 -8.28
CA GLY A 152 4.52 0.71 -9.43
C GLY A 152 5.05 2.08 -9.04
N GLY A 153 4.78 3.09 -9.87
CA GLY A 153 5.20 4.46 -9.63
C GLY A 153 4.19 5.34 -8.88
N ARG A 154 2.90 4.94 -8.84
CA ARG A 154 1.83 5.82 -8.34
C ARG A 154 1.83 5.95 -6.83
N ASN A 155 2.05 7.17 -6.34
CA ASN A 155 1.82 7.52 -4.94
C ASN A 155 0.33 7.70 -4.65
N ILE A 156 -0.02 7.95 -3.38
CA ILE A 156 -1.39 8.28 -3.00
C ILE A 156 -1.59 9.80 -3.08
N GLY A 157 -2.31 10.24 -4.12
CA GLY A 157 -2.72 11.63 -4.33
C GLY A 157 -3.53 11.78 -5.62
N ASN A 158 -4.33 12.83 -5.69
CA ASN A 158 -5.25 13.13 -6.79
C ASN A 158 -4.57 13.14 -8.18
N GLU A 159 -3.36 13.70 -8.25
CA GLU A 159 -2.55 13.85 -9.45
C GLU A 159 -2.09 12.50 -10.04
N TYR A 160 -2.06 11.42 -9.25
CA TYR A 160 -1.69 10.07 -9.69
C TYR A 160 -2.88 9.25 -10.22
N PHE A 161 -4.11 9.65 -9.90
CA PHE A 161 -5.32 8.89 -10.24
C PHE A 161 -6.32 9.67 -11.12
N SER A 162 -5.87 10.79 -11.70
CA SER A 162 -6.69 11.65 -12.56
C SER A 162 -7.95 12.17 -11.86
N PHE A 163 -7.82 12.50 -10.57
CA PHE A 163 -8.84 13.18 -9.79
C PHE A 163 -8.51 14.68 -9.71
N GLY A 164 -9.44 15.57 -10.07
CA GLY A 164 -9.22 17.02 -10.09
C GLY A 164 -8.58 17.58 -11.38
N PRO A 165 -8.56 18.93 -11.55
CA PRO A 165 -8.25 19.55 -12.84
C PRO A 165 -6.87 20.21 -12.84
N SER A 166 -5.92 19.65 -13.61
CA SER A 166 -4.93 20.39 -14.43
C SER A 166 -3.78 19.51 -14.90
N VAL A 167 -3.36 18.49 -14.13
CA VAL A 167 -2.28 17.56 -14.50
C VAL A 167 -2.58 16.15 -14.01
N ALA A 168 -2.56 15.18 -14.92
CA ALA A 168 -2.55 13.76 -14.58
C ALA A 168 -1.14 13.23 -14.87
N PHE A 169 -0.49 12.63 -13.88
CA PHE A 169 0.78 11.98 -14.12
C PHE A 169 0.59 10.72 -14.97
N GLY A 170 1.43 10.58 -16.00
CA GLY A 170 1.59 9.34 -16.73
C GLY A 170 2.47 8.41 -15.91
N ASP A 171 1.88 7.33 -15.41
CA ASP A 171 2.56 6.38 -14.54
C ASP A 171 2.11 4.95 -14.86
N PHE A 172 2.72 3.96 -14.23
CA PHE A 172 2.46 2.55 -14.48
C PHE A 172 2.52 1.75 -13.18
N ASP A 173 1.55 0.85 -13.01
CA ASP A 173 1.57 -0.15 -11.95
C ASP A 173 1.42 -1.54 -12.56
N LEU A 174 1.82 -2.53 -11.77
CA LEU A 174 1.63 -3.94 -12.02
C LEU A 174 0.86 -4.52 -10.84
N MET A 175 -0.19 -5.27 -11.13
CA MET A 175 -0.75 -6.21 -10.18
C MET A 175 -0.06 -7.54 -10.38
N VAL A 176 0.50 -8.14 -9.32
CA VAL A 176 1.17 -9.43 -9.36
C VAL A 176 0.39 -10.44 -8.52
N PHE A 177 0.35 -11.67 -9.00
CA PHE A 177 -0.29 -12.78 -8.32
C PHE A 177 0.56 -14.05 -8.48
N PRO A 178 0.75 -14.81 -7.40
CA PRO A 178 1.59 -15.99 -7.39
C PRO A 178 0.95 -17.12 -8.20
N LYS A 179 1.79 -18.07 -8.65
CA LYS A 179 1.33 -19.35 -9.17
C LYS A 179 0.44 -20.07 -8.14
N GLN A 180 -0.58 -20.77 -8.62
CA GLN A 180 -1.37 -21.67 -7.76
C GLN A 180 -0.46 -22.81 -7.23
N ASN A 181 -0.67 -23.24 -5.98
CA ASN A 181 0.10 -24.26 -5.24
C ASN A 181 1.47 -23.85 -4.66
N ILE A 182 1.61 -22.68 -4.05
CA ILE A 182 2.73 -22.46 -3.12
C ILE A 182 2.47 -23.26 -1.83
N LYS A 183 2.88 -24.53 -1.82
CA LYS A 183 3.14 -25.24 -0.55
C LYS A 183 4.37 -24.57 0.07
N ILE A 184 4.16 -23.65 1.00
CA ILE A 184 5.24 -23.18 1.89
C ILE A 184 5.52 -24.35 2.84
N THR A 185 6.35 -25.30 2.42
CA THR A 185 6.97 -26.23 3.37
C THR A 185 8.02 -25.45 4.13
N HIS A 186 7.76 -25.19 5.41
CA HIS A 186 8.81 -24.87 6.36
C HIS A 186 9.69 -26.11 6.49
N SER A 187 10.92 -26.06 5.99
CA SER A 187 11.97 -26.96 6.47
C SER A 187 12.38 -26.48 7.86
N GLU A 188 12.17 -27.35 8.87
CA GLU A 188 12.71 -27.20 10.22
C GLU A 188 14.25 -27.11 10.23
#